data_AF-A0A7J4UM45-F1
#
_entry.id   AF-A0A7J4UM45-F1
#
_cell.length_a   1.000
_cell.length_b   1.000
_cell.length_c   1.000
_cell.angle_alpha   90.00
_cell.angle_beta   90.00
_cell.angle_gamma   90.00
#
_symmetry.space_group_name_H-M   'P 1'
#
loop_
_entity.id
_entity.type
_entity.pdbx_description
1 polymer ?
#
loop_
_entity_poly.entity_id
_entity_poly.type
_entity_poly.pdbx_seq_one_letter_code
_entity_poly.pdbx_strand_id
1 'polypeptide(L)'
;MKKERHFGYYEAILQLREVNQDVLEFSLDEIEKRNVSIAKAVKLKTGVDYYLSDQQFTKALGKKLQKKFGGQLVVTAKLFGVRKGKEVYRVTVLFRVIHVKRGDTISYQGEEWLVKAITKHISAFNEHTKKKIHIQFKDARKIKVIS
;
A
#
# COMPACT_ATOMS: atom_id res chain seq x y z
N MET A 1 24.82 -25.08 -4.59
CA MET A 1 24.69 -24.79 -3.15
C MET A 1 23.41 -24.01 -2.89
N LYS A 2 22.40 -24.64 -2.29
CA LYS A 2 21.23 -23.94 -1.76
C LYS A 2 21.70 -23.10 -0.57
N LYS A 3 21.57 -21.77 -0.68
CA LYS A 3 21.85 -20.84 0.42
C LYS A 3 20.93 -21.19 1.58
N GLU A 4 21.50 -21.63 2.70
CA GLU A 4 20.80 -21.67 3.98
C GLU A 4 20.29 -20.26 4.28
N ARG A 5 18.97 -20.08 4.24
CA ARG A 5 18.33 -18.83 4.63
C ARG A 5 18.36 -18.82 6.15
N HIS A 6 19.22 -17.98 6.73
CA HIS A 6 19.22 -17.71 8.17
C HIS A 6 17.80 -17.38 8.65
N PHE A 7 17.39 -17.97 9.77
CA PHE A 7 16.15 -17.61 10.48
C PHE A 7 16.11 -16.09 10.64
N GLY A 8 15.17 -15.41 9.97
CA GLY A 8 15.03 -13.95 10.00
C GLY A 8 15.50 -13.16 8.77
N TYR A 9 16.01 -13.81 7.70
CA TYR A 9 16.36 -13.08 6.47
C TYR A 9 15.14 -12.48 5.75
N TYR A 10 15.20 -11.18 5.45
CA TYR A 10 14.21 -10.49 4.64
C TYR A 10 14.85 -9.44 3.73
N GLU A 11 14.19 -9.19 2.61
CA GLU A 11 14.57 -8.20 1.59
C GLU A 11 13.55 -7.06 1.51
N ALA A 12 12.31 -7.31 1.92
CA ALA A 12 11.27 -6.31 1.92
C ALA A 12 10.35 -6.37 3.13
N ILE A 13 9.70 -5.26 3.43
CA ILE A 13 8.64 -5.15 4.44
C ILE A 13 7.36 -4.74 3.71
N LEU A 14 6.34 -5.59 3.76
CA LEU A 14 4.97 -5.23 3.38
C LEU A 14 4.26 -4.66 4.61
N GLN A 15 3.97 -3.37 4.57
CA GLN A 15 3.26 -2.66 5.63
C GLN A 15 1.82 -2.42 5.20
N LEU A 16 0.88 -3.08 5.86
CA LEU A 16 -0.55 -2.92 5.63
C LEU A 16 -1.10 -2.00 6.72
N ARG A 17 -1.80 -0.92 6.35
CA ARG A 17 -2.36 0.06 7.30
C ARG A 17 -3.82 0.33 7.02
N GLU A 18 -4.59 0.47 8.10
CA GLU A 18 -6.02 0.78 8.04
C GLU A 18 -6.79 -0.24 7.17
N VAL A 19 -6.31 -1.48 7.15
CA VAL A 19 -6.82 -2.55 6.29
C VAL A 19 -7.91 -3.36 7.00
N ASN A 20 -8.87 -3.86 6.23
CA ASN A 20 -9.84 -4.85 6.70
C ASN A 20 -9.30 -6.28 6.55
N GLN A 21 -10.09 -7.25 6.99
CA GLN A 21 -9.73 -8.67 6.93
C GLN A 21 -9.51 -9.17 5.48
N ASP A 22 -10.33 -8.75 4.52
CA ASP A 22 -10.19 -9.17 3.11
C ASP A 22 -8.83 -8.80 2.50
N VAL A 23 -8.29 -7.63 2.87
CA VAL A 23 -6.97 -7.19 2.42
C VAL A 23 -5.86 -8.04 3.04
N LEU A 24 -6.02 -8.42 4.32
CA LEU A 24 -5.07 -9.29 5.02
C LEU A 24 -5.05 -10.67 4.38
N GLU A 25 -6.21 -11.28 4.18
CA GLU A 25 -6.36 -12.60 3.57
C GLU A 25 -5.81 -12.62 2.15
N PHE A 26 -6.20 -11.65 1.31
CA PHE A 26 -5.65 -11.53 -0.03
C PHE A 26 -4.13 -11.40 -0.04
N SER A 27 -3.55 -10.66 0.91
CA SER A 27 -2.10 -10.50 1.01
C SER A 27 -1.41 -11.81 1.35
N LEU A 28 -1.95 -12.56 2.33
CA LEU A 28 -1.41 -13.84 2.77
C LEU A 28 -1.53 -14.90 1.66
N ASP A 29 -2.69 -14.99 1.01
CA ASP A 29 -2.92 -15.88 -0.13
C ASP A 29 -1.90 -15.64 -1.25
N GLU A 30 -1.63 -14.39 -1.61
CA GLU A 30 -0.65 -14.06 -2.66
C GLU A 30 0.79 -14.40 -2.24
N ILE A 31 1.13 -14.23 -0.96
CA ILE A 31 2.44 -14.60 -0.40
C ILE A 31 2.62 -16.12 -0.48
N GLU A 32 1.61 -16.88 -0.07
CA GLU A 32 1.60 -18.35 -0.11
C GLU A 32 1.66 -18.88 -1.54
N LYS A 33 0.82 -18.37 -2.44
CA LYS A 33 0.82 -18.75 -3.87
C LYS A 33 2.17 -18.56 -4.54
N ARG A 34 2.95 -17.57 -4.11
CA ARG A 34 4.30 -17.31 -4.65
C ARG A 34 5.41 -18.06 -3.91
N ASN A 35 5.08 -18.80 -2.85
CA ASN A 35 6.04 -19.48 -1.96
C ASN A 35 7.09 -18.52 -1.39
N VAL A 36 6.68 -17.31 -0.99
CA VAL A 36 7.56 -16.30 -0.41
C VAL A 36 7.60 -16.48 1.11
N SER A 37 8.82 -16.53 1.68
CA SER A 37 8.99 -16.75 3.12
C SER A 37 8.68 -15.47 3.91
N ILE A 38 7.86 -15.60 4.96
CA ILE A 38 7.65 -14.57 5.97
C ILE A 38 8.64 -14.81 7.11
N ALA A 39 9.63 -13.93 7.24
CA ALA A 39 10.64 -14.00 8.30
C ALA A 39 10.09 -13.53 9.65
N LYS A 40 9.16 -12.58 9.63
CA LYS A 40 8.54 -11.98 10.82
C LYS A 40 7.20 -11.35 10.43
N ALA A 41 6.22 -11.46 11.32
CA ALA A 41 4.97 -10.70 11.26
C ALA A 41 4.83 -9.84 12.53
N VAL A 42 4.56 -8.55 12.38
CA VAL A 42 4.39 -7.61 13.50
C VAL A 42 3.01 -6.98 13.42
N LYS A 43 2.12 -7.35 14.35
CA LYS A 43 0.80 -6.71 14.48
C LYS A 43 0.95 -5.36 15.19
N LEU A 44 0.26 -4.36 14.67
CA LEU A 44 0.20 -2.99 15.17
C LEU A 44 -1.27 -2.61 15.37
N LYS A 45 -1.54 -1.58 16.19
CA LYS A 45 -2.90 -1.04 16.36
C LYS A 45 -3.54 -0.62 15.03
N THR A 46 -2.72 -0.18 14.08
CA THR A 46 -3.15 0.37 12.78
C THR A 46 -2.96 -0.60 11.61
N GLY A 47 -2.54 -1.84 11.85
CA GLY A 47 -2.36 -2.84 10.79
C GLY A 47 -1.25 -3.86 11.08
N VAL A 48 -0.51 -4.30 10.06
CA VAL A 48 0.50 -5.37 10.20
C VAL A 48 1.71 -5.12 9.28
N ASP A 49 2.88 -5.55 9.73
CA ASP A 49 4.11 -5.61 8.93
C ASP A 49 4.53 -7.05 8.69
N TYR A 50 4.65 -7.45 7.42
CA TYR A 50 5.22 -8.73 7.01
C TYR A 50 6.62 -8.52 6.43
N TYR A 51 7.60 -9.22 6.99
CA TYR A 51 8.99 -9.19 6.56
C TYR A 51 9.21 -10.33 5.58
N LEU A 52 9.38 -10.00 4.29
CA LEU A 52 9.34 -10.93 3.18
C LEU A 52 10.71 -11.14 2.54
N SER A 53 10.97 -12.36 2.10
CA SER A 53 12.25 -12.76 1.49
C SER A 53 12.43 -12.34 0.03
N ASP A 54 11.42 -11.71 -0.60
CA ASP A 54 11.46 -11.33 -2.02
C ASP A 54 10.94 -9.89 -2.22
N GLN A 55 11.87 -8.98 -2.55
CA GLN A 55 11.52 -7.58 -2.76
C GLN A 55 10.76 -7.30 -4.07
N GLN A 56 10.94 -8.11 -5.12
CA GLN A 56 10.27 -7.90 -6.41
C GLN A 56 8.80 -8.28 -6.29
N PHE A 57 8.55 -9.45 -5.70
CA PHE A 57 7.20 -9.88 -5.37
C PHE A 57 6.49 -8.87 -4.47
N THR A 58 7.15 -8.40 -3.41
CA THR A 58 6.53 -7.47 -2.46
C THR A 58 6.07 -6.17 -3.12
N LYS A 59 6.86 -5.61 -4.06
CA LYS A 59 6.46 -4.45 -4.87
C LYS A 59 5.27 -4.75 -5.77
N ALA A 60 5.25 -5.93 -6.41
CA ALA A 60 4.15 -6.36 -7.25
C ALA A 60 2.85 -6.56 -6.46
N LEU A 61 2.94 -7.15 -5.26
CA LEU A 61 1.81 -7.30 -4.34
C LEU A 61 1.23 -5.95 -3.92
N GLY A 62 2.07 -4.97 -3.58
CA GLY A 62 1.61 -3.61 -3.29
C GLY A 62 0.80 -2.98 -4.43
N LYS A 63 1.23 -3.18 -5.69
CA LYS A 63 0.48 -2.71 -6.87
C LYS A 63 -0.84 -3.46 -7.06
N LYS A 64 -0.87 -4.78 -6.83
CA LYS A 64 -2.09 -5.59 -6.88
C LYS A 64 -3.10 -5.13 -5.83
N LEU A 65 -2.64 -4.88 -4.61
CA LEU A 65 -3.45 -4.35 -3.51
C LEU A 65 -4.09 -3.01 -3.89
N GLN A 66 -3.29 -2.05 -4.36
CA GLN A 66 -3.80 -0.76 -4.81
C GLN A 66 -4.82 -0.89 -5.94
N LYS A 67 -4.57 -1.77 -6.92
CA LYS A 67 -5.50 -1.98 -8.04
C LYS A 67 -6.83 -2.61 -7.58
N LYS A 68 -6.79 -3.55 -6.64
CA LYS A 68 -7.96 -4.31 -6.19
C LYS A 68 -8.81 -3.56 -5.16
N PHE A 69 -8.15 -2.92 -4.19
CA PHE A 69 -8.82 -2.33 -3.03
C PHE A 69 -8.83 -0.79 -3.04
N GLY A 70 -8.11 -0.16 -3.97
CA GLY A 70 -7.86 1.28 -3.94
C GLY A 70 -6.95 1.68 -2.78
N GLY A 71 -6.45 2.91 -2.80
CA GLY A 71 -5.70 3.48 -1.70
C GLY A 71 -4.22 3.75 -1.98
N GLN A 72 -3.54 4.19 -0.92
CA GLN A 72 -2.20 4.73 -1.02
C GLN A 72 -1.15 3.62 -1.06
N LEU A 73 -0.31 3.65 -2.10
CA LEU A 73 0.90 2.84 -2.20
C LEU A 73 2.13 3.74 -2.12
N VAL A 74 3.04 3.43 -1.21
CA VAL A 74 4.35 4.08 -1.11
C VAL A 74 5.42 3.01 -1.11
N VAL A 75 6.42 3.15 -1.98
CA VAL A 75 7.55 2.24 -2.07
C VAL A 75 8.84 3.02 -1.84
N THR A 76 9.62 2.60 -0.85
CA THR A 76 10.94 3.18 -0.56
C THR A 76 11.99 2.08 -0.53
N ALA A 77 13.24 2.45 -0.75
CA ALA A 77 14.38 1.55 -0.65
C ALA A 77 15.46 2.23 0.19
N LYS A 78 16.11 1.45 1.06
CA LYS A 78 17.25 1.91 1.86
C LYS A 78 18.42 0.97 1.61
N LEU A 79 19.62 1.53 1.42
CA LEU A 79 20.85 0.75 1.34
C LEU A 79 21.02 -0.03 2.64
N PHE A 80 21.08 -1.35 2.54
CA PHE A 80 21.30 -2.26 3.67
C PHE A 80 22.80 -2.59 3.82
N GLY A 81 23.53 -2.67 2.71
CA GLY A 81 24.97 -2.87 2.72
C GLY A 81 25.52 -3.21 1.34
N VAL A 82 26.73 -3.74 1.29
CA VAL A 82 27.40 -4.18 0.06
C VAL A 82 27.71 -5.67 0.17
N ARG A 83 27.39 -6.43 -0.88
CA ARG A 83 27.68 -7.87 -0.97
C ARG A 83 28.37 -8.17 -2.30
N LYS A 84 29.59 -8.70 -2.23
CA LYS A 84 30.41 -8.99 -3.43
C LYS A 84 30.53 -7.78 -4.37
N GLY A 85 30.79 -6.60 -3.80
CA GLY A 85 30.91 -5.34 -4.55
C GLY A 85 29.60 -4.77 -5.10
N LYS A 86 28.45 -5.41 -4.84
CA LYS A 86 27.13 -4.92 -5.26
C LYS A 86 26.34 -4.40 -4.06
N GLU A 87 25.73 -3.22 -4.21
CA GLU A 87 24.82 -2.68 -3.22
C GLU A 87 23.59 -3.58 -3.05
N VAL A 88 23.20 -3.79 -1.80
CA VAL A 88 22.02 -4.55 -1.41
C VAL A 88 21.07 -3.60 -0.70
N TYR A 89 19.85 -3.51 -1.21
CA TYR A 89 18.80 -2.65 -0.67
C TYR A 89 17.76 -3.48 0.08
N ARG A 90 17.16 -2.88 1.10
CA ARG A 90 15.90 -3.35 1.69
C ARG A 90 14.77 -2.43 1.26
N VAL A 91 13.64 -3.02 0.88
CA VAL A 91 12.49 -2.29 0.35
C VAL A 91 11.38 -2.22 1.39
N THR A 92 10.74 -1.05 1.53
CA THR A 92 9.49 -0.93 2.27
C THR A 92 8.36 -0.66 1.29
N VAL A 93 7.31 -1.48 1.36
CA VAL A 93 6.08 -1.33 0.57
C VAL A 93 4.94 -1.06 1.54
N LEU A 94 4.51 0.19 1.62
CA LEU A 94 3.38 0.62 2.42
C LEU A 94 2.12 0.66 1.57
N PHE A 95 1.12 -0.10 1.98
CA PHE A 95 -0.24 0.00 1.49
C PHE A 95 -1.18 0.50 2.60
N ARG A 96 -1.92 1.57 2.32
CA ARG A 96 -2.95 2.12 3.20
C ARG A 96 -4.27 2.21 2.44
N VAL A 97 -5.30 1.58 2.99
CA VAL A 97 -6.67 1.71 2.46
C VAL A 97 -7.15 3.14 2.67
N ILE A 98 -7.90 3.64 1.71
CA ILE A 98 -8.64 4.90 1.88
C ILE A 98 -10.12 4.56 2.09
N HIS A 99 -10.74 5.21 3.06
CA HIS A 99 -12.16 5.03 3.36
C HIS A 99 -13.00 6.03 2.56
N VAL A 100 -12.85 5.98 1.24
CA VAL A 100 -13.61 6.81 0.30
C VAL A 100 -14.18 5.87 -0.76
N LYS A 101 -15.42 6.11 -1.17
CA LYS A 101 -16.12 5.38 -2.20
C LYS A 101 -16.63 6.35 -3.27
N ARG A 102 -16.99 5.79 -4.43
CA ARG A 102 -17.70 6.55 -5.46
C ARG A 102 -19.08 6.95 -4.92
N GLY A 103 -19.44 8.21 -5.07
CA GLY A 103 -20.68 8.78 -4.55
C GLY A 103 -20.50 9.55 -3.26
N ASP A 104 -19.41 9.34 -2.52
CA ASP A 104 -19.13 10.10 -1.29
C ASP A 104 -18.93 11.59 -1.61
N THR A 105 -19.42 12.43 -0.71
CA THR A 105 -19.05 13.86 -0.69
C THR A 105 -17.88 14.05 0.25
N ILE A 106 -16.81 14.65 -0.26
CA ILE A 106 -15.58 14.86 0.48
C ILE A 106 -15.20 16.34 0.59
N SER A 107 -14.69 16.74 1.76
CA SER A 107 -14.02 18.02 1.94
C SER A 107 -12.54 17.90 1.59
N TYR A 108 -12.07 18.72 0.65
CA TYR A 108 -10.66 18.80 0.29
C TYR A 108 -10.30 20.24 -0.11
N GLN A 109 -9.23 20.78 0.49
CA GLN A 109 -8.76 22.16 0.28
C GLN A 109 -9.83 23.24 0.54
N GLY A 110 -10.75 22.99 1.48
CA GLY A 110 -11.81 23.94 1.84
C GLY A 110 -13.02 23.94 0.90
N GLU A 111 -13.04 23.08 -0.12
CA GLU A 111 -14.19 22.89 -1.00
C GLU A 111 -14.78 21.48 -0.86
N GLU A 112 -16.06 21.34 -1.24
CA GLU A 112 -16.76 20.06 -1.32
C GLU A 112 -16.66 19.46 -2.72
N TRP A 113 -16.42 18.16 -2.76
CA TRP A 113 -16.23 17.41 -4.00
C TRP A 113 -16.99 16.10 -3.95
N LEU A 114 -17.77 15.82 -4.99
CA LEU A 114 -18.43 14.54 -5.19
C LEU A 114 -17.48 13.55 -5.86
N VAL A 115 -17.20 12.44 -5.21
CA VAL A 115 -16.28 11.42 -5.72
C VAL A 115 -16.92 10.67 -6.90
N LYS A 116 -16.31 10.79 -8.07
CA LYS A 116 -16.81 10.17 -9.31
C LYS A 116 -16.14 8.83 -9.60
N ALA A 117 -14.86 8.68 -9.27
CA ALA A 117 -14.13 7.43 -9.48
C ALA A 117 -12.90 7.32 -8.57
N ILE A 118 -12.54 6.09 -8.21
CA ILE A 118 -11.33 5.77 -7.45
C ILE A 118 -10.54 4.75 -8.27
N THR A 119 -9.42 5.19 -8.83
CA THR A 119 -8.55 4.34 -9.66
C THR A 119 -7.10 4.45 -9.18
N LYS A 120 -6.22 5.08 -9.94
CA LYS A 120 -4.86 5.46 -9.51
C LYS A 120 -4.84 6.73 -8.63
N HIS A 121 -5.95 7.44 -8.60
CA HIS A 121 -6.22 8.65 -7.80
C HIS A 121 -7.74 8.73 -7.55
N ILE A 122 -8.16 9.65 -6.68
CA ILE A 122 -9.56 9.98 -6.44
C ILE A 122 -9.96 11.07 -7.43
N SER A 123 -10.83 10.76 -8.38
CA SER A 123 -11.44 11.73 -9.28
C SER A 123 -12.68 12.30 -8.60
N ALA A 124 -12.72 13.62 -8.40
CA ALA A 124 -13.83 14.29 -7.75
C ALA A 124 -14.30 15.51 -8.55
N PHE A 125 -15.57 15.88 -8.38
CA PHE A 125 -16.25 16.93 -9.12
C PHE A 125 -16.95 17.88 -8.15
N ASN A 126 -16.73 19.17 -8.30
CA ASN A 126 -17.44 20.19 -7.52
C ASN A 126 -18.69 20.61 -8.31
N GLU A 127 -19.87 20.43 -7.72
CA GLU A 127 -21.14 20.68 -8.39
C GLU A 127 -21.46 22.16 -8.58
N HIS A 128 -20.94 23.02 -7.71
CA HIS A 128 -21.11 24.47 -7.75
C HIS A 128 -20.20 25.12 -8.80
N THR A 129 -18.91 24.76 -8.79
CA THR A 129 -17.92 25.36 -9.70
C THR A 129 -17.81 24.64 -11.04
N LYS A 130 -18.47 23.48 -11.18
CA LYS A 130 -18.37 22.55 -12.33
C LYS A 130 -16.94 22.08 -12.62
N LYS A 131 -16.01 22.22 -11.66
CA LYS A 131 -14.60 21.80 -11.81
C LYS A 131 -14.42 20.32 -11.48
N LYS A 132 -13.43 19.70 -12.12
CA LYS A 132 -12.96 18.34 -11.83
C LYS A 132 -11.52 18.39 -11.30
N ILE A 133 -11.24 17.58 -10.28
CA ILE A 133 -9.90 17.41 -9.74
C ILE A 133 -9.51 15.93 -9.63
N HIS A 134 -8.20 15.69 -9.57
CA HIS A 134 -7.60 14.39 -9.31
C HIS A 134 -6.77 14.47 -8.02
N ILE A 135 -7.29 13.91 -6.92
CA ILE A 135 -6.60 13.89 -5.62
C ILE A 135 -5.72 12.64 -5.54
N GLN A 136 -4.42 12.84 -5.36
CA GLN A 136 -3.47 11.74 -5.21
C GLN A 136 -3.70 11.03 -3.87
N PHE A 137 -3.52 9.72 -3.81
CA PHE A 137 -3.69 8.99 -2.56
C PHE A 137 -2.74 9.42 -1.43
N LYS A 138 -1.60 10.05 -1.76
CA LYS A 138 -0.72 10.67 -0.77
C LYS A 138 -1.39 11.80 0.02
N ASP A 139 -2.36 12.46 -0.60
CA ASP A 139 -3.13 13.55 -0.02
C ASP A 139 -4.44 13.06 0.61
N ALA A 140 -4.72 11.75 0.57
CA ALA A 140 -5.97 11.18 1.09
C ALA A 140 -6.19 11.45 2.58
N ARG A 141 -5.12 11.64 3.37
CA ARG A 141 -5.23 12.02 4.80
C ARG A 141 -5.82 13.41 5.02
N LYS A 142 -5.80 14.28 4.01
CA LYS A 142 -6.37 15.63 4.06
C LYS A 142 -7.85 15.63 3.70
N ILE A 143 -8.38 14.47 3.28
CA ILE A 143 -9.77 14.31 2.88
C ILE A 143 -10.59 13.98 4.13
N LYS A 144 -11.74 14.64 4.26
CA LYS A 144 -12.78 14.25 5.23
C LYS A 144 -14.03 13.87 4.46
N VAL A 145 -14.55 12.67 4.70
CA VAL A 145 -15.86 12.27 4.16
C VAL A 145 -16.93 13.01 4.98
N ILE A 146 -17.85 13.69 4.29
CA ILE A 146 -18.93 14.47 4.91
C ILE A 146 -20.21 13.63 4.96
N SER A 147 -20.52 12.90 3.88
CA SER A 147 -21.72 12.08 3.73
C SER A 147 -21.49 10.97 2.70
#